data_AF-A0A520HQL7-F1
#
_entry.id   AF-A0A520HQL7-F1
#
_cell.length_a   1.000
_cell.length_b   1.000
_cell.length_c   1.000
_cell.angle_alpha   90.00
_cell.angle_beta   90.00
_cell.angle_gamma   90.00
#
_symmetry.space_group_name_H-M   'P 1'
#
loop_
_entity.id
_entity.type
_entity.pdbx_description
1 polymer ?
#
loop_
_entity_poly.entity_id
_entity_poly.type
_entity_poly.pdbx_seq_one_letter_code
_entity_poly.pdbx_strand_id
1 'polypeptide(L)'
;MRDWQELIDSGLLDLYVLGQVSAEESSMIENFAVNYPEVQREIDEISFALERYAQANAVEPDPIIRTFLLATIDFSDRLKAGEKPQPAPILSDTSVAGDYQQWLERPDMVLPDDLDDDVYAKIVSFTPEALTAIVWIKHMAPQEVHDHESERFLILEGTCDIYVED
;
A
#
# COMPACT_ATOMS: atom_id res chain seq x y z
N MET A 1 28.86 10.11 26.64
CA MET A 1 28.37 8.96 27.42
C MET A 1 29.49 7.96 27.59
N ARG A 2 29.76 7.50 28.82
CA ARG A 2 30.75 6.44 29.08
C ARG A 2 30.18 5.25 29.84
N ASP A 3 28.93 5.34 30.25
CA ASP A 3 28.21 4.33 31.02
C ASP A 3 26.89 4.00 30.32
N TRP A 4 26.54 2.71 30.28
CA TRP A 4 25.27 2.24 29.71
C TRP A 4 24.08 2.63 30.59
N GLN A 5 24.30 2.82 31.90
CA GLN A 5 23.27 3.32 32.82
C GLN A 5 22.93 4.79 32.51
N GLU A 6 23.95 5.63 32.29
CA GLU A 6 23.75 7.02 31.85
C GLU A 6 22.97 7.11 30.55
N LEU A 7 23.19 6.17 29.62
CA LEU A 7 22.47 6.12 28.35
C LEU A 7 20.98 5.85 28.56
N ILE A 8 20.64 4.86 29.39
CA ILE A 8 19.24 4.54 29.73
C ILE A 8 18.59 5.74 30.44
N ASP A 9 19.23 6.31 31.45
CA ASP A 9 18.68 7.41 32.26
C ASP A 9 18.58 8.74 31.48
N SER A 10 19.23 8.86 30.32
CA SER A 10 19.25 10.09 29.52
C SER A 10 17.98 10.35 28.71
N GLY A 11 17.14 9.33 28.49
CA GLY A 11 16.01 9.39 27.56
C GLY A 11 16.41 9.40 26.07
N LEU A 12 17.70 9.19 25.75
CA LEU A 12 18.16 9.13 24.37
C LEU A 12 17.64 7.89 23.63
N LEU A 13 17.36 6.79 24.35
CA LEU A 13 16.80 5.57 23.77
C LEU A 13 15.36 5.77 23.27
N ASP A 14 14.56 6.61 23.93
CA ASP A 14 13.23 6.99 23.43
C ASP A 14 13.32 7.68 22.06
N LEU A 15 14.25 8.64 21.95
CA LEU A 15 14.50 9.36 20.70
C LEU A 15 15.05 8.41 19.62
N TYR A 16 15.87 7.43 20.00
CA TYR A 16 16.39 6.42 19.08
C TYR A 16 15.27 5.57 18.50
N VAL A 17 14.37 5.04 19.33
CA VAL A 17 13.23 4.23 18.86
C VAL A 17 12.29 5.06 17.98
N LEU A 18 12.13 6.35 18.25
CA LEU A 18 11.37 7.28 17.40
C LEU A 18 12.08 7.65 16.09
N GLY A 19 13.33 7.20 15.87
CA GLY A 19 14.12 7.56 14.70
C GLY A 19 14.56 9.03 14.68
N GLN A 20 14.67 9.67 15.85
CA GLN A 20 14.94 11.11 16.02
C GLN A 20 16.35 11.43 16.52
N VAL A 21 17.29 10.49 16.37
CA VAL A 21 18.70 10.70 16.72
C VAL A 21 19.55 10.89 15.47
N SER A 22 20.75 11.46 15.63
CA SER A 22 21.75 11.52 14.57
C SER A 22 22.29 10.13 14.20
N ALA A 23 22.89 10.00 13.01
CA ALA A 23 23.50 8.73 12.58
C ALA A 23 24.65 8.31 13.52
N GLU A 24 25.39 9.28 14.05
CA GLU A 24 26.45 9.07 15.03
C GLU A 24 25.90 8.52 16.35
N GLU A 25 24.79 9.08 16.85
CA GLU A 25 24.11 8.60 18.06
C GLU A 25 23.49 7.22 17.84
N SER A 26 22.86 6.97 16.69
CA SER A 26 22.34 5.64 16.31
C SER A 26 23.45 4.58 16.38
N SER A 27 24.59 4.86 15.75
CA SER A 27 25.74 3.96 15.74
C SER A 27 26.31 3.71 17.14
N MET A 28 26.34 4.75 17.99
CA MET A 28 26.75 4.60 19.39
C MET A 28 25.77 3.71 20.15
N ILE A 29 24.46 3.96 20.04
CA ILE A 29 23.41 3.22 20.75
C ILE A 29 23.42 1.75 20.33
N GLU A 30 23.52 1.47 19.03
CA GLU A 30 23.64 0.11 18.50
C GLU A 30 24.89 -0.60 19.03
N ASN A 31 26.03 0.10 19.12
CA ASN A 31 27.22 -0.46 19.74
C ASN A 31 27.00 -0.78 21.23
N PHE A 32 26.32 0.11 21.97
CA PHE A 32 25.96 -0.16 23.36
C PHE A 32 25.00 -1.34 23.50
N ALA A 33 23.98 -1.45 22.65
CA ALA A 33 23.02 -2.55 22.66
C ALA A 33 23.68 -3.91 22.41
N VAL A 34 24.69 -3.97 21.53
CA VAL A 34 25.49 -5.19 21.28
C VAL A 34 26.33 -5.59 22.51
N ASN A 35 26.88 -4.62 23.22
CA ASN A 35 27.81 -4.88 24.33
C ASN A 35 27.12 -5.00 25.70
N TYR A 36 25.91 -4.45 25.84
CA TYR A 36 25.16 -4.37 27.11
C TYR A 36 23.71 -4.81 26.88
N PRO A 37 23.34 -6.05 27.24
CA PRO A 37 21.99 -6.58 27.07
C PRO A 37 20.89 -5.74 27.75
N GLU A 38 21.24 -4.99 28.79
CA GLU A 38 20.35 -4.05 29.47
C GLU A 38 19.89 -2.92 28.55
N VAL A 39 20.78 -2.42 27.69
CA VAL A 39 20.43 -1.37 26.70
C VAL A 39 19.50 -1.94 25.63
N GLN A 40 19.77 -3.15 25.13
CA GLN A 40 18.86 -3.80 24.18
C GLN A 40 17.47 -4.03 24.79
N ARG A 41 17.42 -4.50 26.04
CA ARG A 41 16.16 -4.72 26.75
C ARG A 41 15.37 -3.43 26.91
N GLU A 42 16.04 -2.33 27.25
CA GLU A 42 15.37 -1.02 27.33
C GLU A 42 14.81 -0.58 25.97
N ILE A 43 15.57 -0.72 24.88
CA ILE A 43 15.11 -0.45 23.51
C ILE A 43 13.86 -1.28 23.18
N ASP A 44 13.87 -2.56 23.53
CA ASP A 44 12.74 -3.47 23.29
C ASP A 44 11.51 -3.05 24.11
N GLU A 45 11.68 -2.72 25.40
CA GLU A 45 10.62 -2.28 26.29
C GLU A 45 9.95 -0.98 25.80
N ILE A 46 10.76 0.01 25.36
CA ILE A 46 10.28 1.26 24.74
C ILE A 46 9.53 0.94 23.44
N SER A 47 10.09 0.08 22.58
CA SER A 47 9.47 -0.31 21.31
C SER A 47 8.11 -0.97 21.51
N PHE A 48 8.00 -1.92 22.45
CA PHE A 48 6.73 -2.56 22.79
C PHE A 48 5.71 -1.61 23.43
N ALA A 49 6.17 -0.60 24.17
CA ALA A 49 5.26 0.44 24.69
C ALA A 49 4.68 1.28 23.55
N LEU A 50 5.51 1.69 22.59
CA LEU A 50 5.09 2.44 21.41
C LEU A 50 4.19 1.61 20.48
N GLU A 51 4.50 0.34 20.26
CA GLU A 51 3.66 -0.56 19.46
C GLU A 51 2.26 -0.68 20.06
N ARG A 52 2.16 -0.93 21.38
CA ARG A 52 0.86 -1.00 22.07
C ARG A 52 0.09 0.31 21.99
N TYR A 53 0.78 1.45 22.12
CA TYR A 53 0.16 2.76 21.94
C TYR A 53 -0.36 2.95 20.51
N ALA A 54 0.43 2.58 19.50
CA ALA A 54 0.05 2.67 18.10
C ALA A 54 -1.15 1.77 17.79
N GLN A 55 -1.17 0.53 18.27
CA GLN A 55 -2.30 -0.39 18.10
C GLN A 55 -3.57 0.14 18.78
N ALA A 56 -3.46 0.70 19.99
CA ALA A 56 -4.59 1.26 20.71
C ALA A 56 -5.19 2.51 20.03
N ASN A 57 -4.40 3.19 19.19
CA ASN A 57 -4.80 4.38 18.44
C ASN A 57 -4.79 4.13 16.93
N ALA A 58 -4.89 2.88 16.49
CA ALA A 58 -4.87 2.53 15.09
C ALA A 58 -6.08 3.16 14.37
N VAL A 59 -5.81 3.78 13.23
CA VAL A 59 -6.85 4.31 12.34
C VAL A 59 -7.03 3.30 11.22
N GLU A 60 -8.27 2.82 11.04
CA GLU A 60 -8.59 1.90 9.95
C GLU A 60 -8.32 2.60 8.61
N PRO A 61 -7.47 2.04 7.74
CA PRO A 61 -7.25 2.61 6.41
C PRO A 61 -8.50 2.43 5.55
N ASP A 62 -8.58 3.22 4.48
CA ASP A 62 -9.62 3.01 3.47
C ASP A 62 -9.47 1.59 2.89
N PRO A 63 -10.55 0.78 2.85
CA PRO A 63 -10.51 -0.59 2.37
C PRO A 63 -9.99 -0.71 0.93
N ILE A 64 -10.13 0.32 0.09
CA ILE A 64 -9.64 0.29 -1.30
C ILE A 64 -8.11 0.22 -1.38
N ILE A 65 -7.41 0.73 -0.37
CA ILE A 65 -5.94 0.82 -0.37
C ILE A 65 -5.31 -0.56 -0.47
N ARG A 66 -5.87 -1.57 0.24
CA ARG A 66 -5.36 -2.94 0.18
C ARG A 66 -5.48 -3.50 -1.24
N THR A 67 -6.61 -3.28 -1.90
CA THR A 67 -6.88 -3.75 -3.26
C THR A 67 -5.86 -3.21 -4.25
N PHE A 68 -5.66 -1.88 -4.29
CA PHE A 68 -4.72 -1.28 -5.25
C PHE A 68 -3.24 -1.49 -4.87
N LEU A 69 -2.92 -1.66 -3.58
CA LEU A 69 -1.58 -2.08 -3.17
C LEU A 69 -1.25 -3.46 -3.74
N LEU A 70 -2.15 -4.43 -3.57
CA LEU A 70 -1.97 -5.78 -4.11
C LEU A 70 -1.93 -5.78 -5.65
N ALA A 71 -2.76 -4.97 -6.30
CA ALA A 71 -2.73 -4.81 -7.76
C ALA A 71 -1.41 -4.21 -8.26
N THR A 72 -0.82 -3.28 -7.50
CA THR A 72 0.49 -2.68 -7.79
C THR A 72 1.62 -3.68 -7.64
N ILE A 73 1.57 -4.53 -6.62
CA ILE A 73 2.52 -5.62 -6.41
C ILE A 73 2.42 -6.62 -7.57
N ASP A 74 1.21 -7.09 -7.90
CA ASP A 74 0.96 -8.00 -9.04
C ASP A 74 1.51 -7.43 -10.36
N PHE A 75 1.20 -6.17 -10.65
CA PHE A 75 1.70 -5.51 -11.85
C PHE A 75 3.23 -5.40 -11.87
N SER A 76 3.83 -5.01 -10.75
CA SER A 76 5.28 -4.91 -10.61
C SER A 76 5.98 -6.26 -10.81
N ASP A 77 5.40 -7.34 -10.27
CA ASP A 77 5.94 -8.68 -10.39
C ASP A 77 5.81 -9.22 -11.82
N ARG A 78 4.70 -8.94 -12.51
CA ARG A 78 4.56 -9.26 -13.94
C ARG A 78 5.59 -8.53 -14.80
N LEU A 79 5.86 -7.24 -14.54
CA LEU A 79 6.91 -6.50 -15.24
C LEU A 79 8.30 -7.10 -15.00
N LYS A 80 8.63 -7.48 -13.76
CA LYS A 80 9.89 -8.18 -13.44
C LYS A 80 9.97 -9.54 -14.13
N ALA A 81 8.84 -10.23 -14.30
CA ALA A 81 8.75 -11.51 -15.00
C ALA A 81 8.81 -11.36 -16.55
N GLY A 82 8.95 -10.15 -17.07
CA GLY A 82 9.17 -9.88 -18.49
C GLY A 82 7.92 -9.46 -19.27
N GLU A 83 6.81 -9.17 -18.59
CA GLU A 83 5.68 -8.50 -19.23
C GLU A 83 6.14 -7.16 -19.82
N LYS A 84 5.83 -6.92 -21.10
CA LYS A 84 6.12 -5.64 -21.74
C LYS A 84 4.95 -4.70 -21.47
N PRO A 85 5.16 -3.57 -20.77
CA PRO A 85 4.08 -2.63 -20.52
C PRO A 85 3.57 -2.08 -21.85
N GLN A 86 2.25 -2.07 -22.00
CA GLN A 86 1.56 -1.47 -23.14
C GLN A 86 0.61 -0.39 -22.60
N PRO A 87 0.58 0.81 -23.20
CA PRO A 87 -0.35 1.84 -22.77
C PRO A 87 -1.78 1.44 -23.13
N ALA A 88 -2.67 1.48 -22.14
CA ALA A 88 -4.10 1.34 -22.36
C ALA A 88 -4.68 2.60 -23.02
N PRO A 89 -5.62 2.46 -23.98
CA PRO A 89 -6.38 3.60 -24.47
C PRO A 89 -7.07 4.32 -23.31
N ILE A 90 -7.03 5.65 -23.29
CA ILE A 90 -7.77 6.45 -22.32
C ILE A 90 -9.26 6.33 -22.62
N LEU A 91 -10.04 5.98 -21.59
CA LEU A 91 -11.49 5.82 -21.73
C LEU A 91 -12.16 7.09 -22.21
N SER A 92 -13.03 6.97 -23.20
CA SER A 92 -13.92 8.02 -23.71
C SER A 92 -15.34 7.49 -23.89
N ASP A 93 -16.24 8.36 -24.31
CA ASP A 93 -17.62 8.04 -24.67
C ASP A 93 -17.74 7.07 -25.87
N THR A 94 -16.67 6.88 -26.63
CA THR A 94 -16.59 5.95 -27.77
C THR A 94 -15.86 4.65 -27.45
N SER A 95 -15.30 4.51 -26.25
CA SER A 95 -14.54 3.31 -25.88
C SER A 95 -15.43 2.08 -25.82
N VAL A 96 -14.90 0.96 -26.31
CA VAL A 96 -15.58 -0.34 -26.31
C VAL A 96 -14.66 -1.42 -25.74
N ALA A 97 -15.24 -2.53 -25.26
CA ALA A 97 -14.47 -3.64 -24.68
C ALA A 97 -13.37 -4.18 -25.63
N GLY A 98 -13.63 -4.15 -26.95
CA GLY A 98 -12.66 -4.57 -27.97
C GLY A 98 -11.35 -3.77 -27.95
N ASP A 99 -11.37 -2.51 -27.50
CA ASP A 99 -10.16 -1.68 -27.39
C ASP A 99 -9.18 -2.22 -26.33
N TYR A 100 -9.67 -3.09 -25.43
CA TYR A 100 -8.92 -3.67 -24.31
C TYR A 100 -8.72 -5.19 -24.43
N GLN A 101 -9.06 -5.79 -25.57
CA GLN A 101 -9.07 -7.25 -25.78
C GLN A 101 -7.75 -7.92 -25.39
N GLN A 102 -6.60 -7.27 -25.62
CA GLN A 102 -5.29 -7.82 -25.27
C GLN A 102 -5.10 -8.10 -23.77
N TRP A 103 -5.86 -7.44 -22.90
CA TRP A 103 -5.88 -7.72 -21.46
C TRP A 103 -7.07 -8.58 -21.08
N LEU A 104 -8.25 -8.34 -21.66
CA LEU A 104 -9.47 -9.07 -21.33
C LEU A 104 -9.42 -10.56 -21.70
N GLU A 105 -8.59 -10.95 -22.68
CA GLU A 105 -8.43 -12.35 -23.09
C GLU A 105 -7.26 -13.07 -22.40
N ARG A 106 -6.57 -12.41 -21.47
CA ARG A 106 -5.45 -13.02 -20.77
C ARG A 106 -5.92 -14.04 -19.73
N PRO A 107 -5.34 -15.24 -19.70
CA PRO A 107 -5.73 -16.28 -18.74
C PRO A 107 -5.41 -15.91 -17.28
N ASP A 108 -4.48 -14.98 -17.06
CA ASP A 108 -4.06 -14.49 -15.74
C ASP A 108 -4.80 -13.19 -15.29
N MET A 109 -5.70 -12.65 -16.13
CA MET A 109 -6.53 -11.48 -15.82
C MET A 109 -7.94 -11.89 -15.41
N VAL A 110 -8.02 -12.73 -14.37
CA VAL A 110 -9.27 -13.30 -13.87
C VAL A 110 -9.43 -13.03 -12.37
N LEU A 111 -10.67 -13.03 -11.90
CA LEU A 111 -11.00 -12.98 -10.48
C LEU A 111 -10.58 -14.32 -9.82
N PRO A 112 -9.82 -14.31 -8.72
CA PRO A 112 -9.52 -15.53 -7.97
C PRO A 112 -10.79 -16.16 -7.37
N ASP A 113 -10.86 -17.49 -7.40
CA ASP A 113 -12.02 -18.26 -6.91
C ASP A 113 -12.24 -18.12 -5.38
N ASP A 114 -11.18 -17.83 -4.64
CA ASP A 114 -11.14 -17.74 -3.18
C ASP A 114 -11.14 -16.29 -2.66
N LEU A 115 -11.39 -15.31 -3.52
CA LEU A 115 -11.43 -13.92 -3.08
C LEU A 115 -12.70 -13.65 -2.30
N ASP A 116 -12.58 -13.30 -1.02
CA ASP A 116 -13.69 -12.89 -0.16
C ASP A 116 -13.99 -11.38 -0.25
N ASP A 117 -13.04 -10.57 -0.71
CA ASP A 117 -13.17 -9.11 -0.80
C ASP A 117 -14.25 -8.68 -1.82
N ASP A 118 -14.90 -7.54 -1.54
CA ASP A 118 -15.93 -6.97 -2.42
C ASP A 118 -15.36 -6.34 -3.69
N VAL A 119 -14.09 -5.92 -3.64
CA VAL A 119 -13.39 -5.28 -4.75
C VAL A 119 -12.05 -5.98 -5.01
N TYR A 120 -11.81 -6.31 -6.27
CA TYR A 120 -10.55 -6.82 -6.77
C TYR A 120 -10.07 -5.98 -7.95
N ALA A 121 -8.77 -5.75 -8.06
CA ALA A 121 -8.22 -5.01 -9.20
C ALA A 121 -6.97 -5.68 -9.76
N LYS A 122 -6.79 -5.56 -11.08
CA LYS A 122 -5.55 -5.85 -11.78
C LYS A 122 -5.18 -4.65 -12.66
N ILE A 123 -4.04 -4.03 -12.37
CA ILE A 123 -3.53 -2.91 -13.18
C ILE A 123 -3.05 -3.46 -14.53
N VAL A 124 -3.50 -2.85 -15.61
CA VAL A 124 -3.16 -3.25 -16.98
C VAL A 124 -2.24 -2.25 -17.67
N SER A 125 -2.26 -1.00 -17.23
CA SER A 125 -1.44 0.08 -17.74
C SER A 125 -1.19 1.13 -16.66
N PHE A 126 0.02 1.68 -16.61
CA PHE A 126 0.39 2.79 -15.76
C PHE A 126 1.30 3.73 -16.55
N THR A 127 0.77 4.91 -16.90
CA THR A 127 1.49 5.95 -17.65
C THR A 127 1.43 7.28 -16.88
N PRO A 128 2.20 8.32 -17.27
CA PRO A 128 2.07 9.64 -16.67
C PRO A 128 0.67 10.25 -16.77
N GLU A 129 -0.13 9.81 -17.74
CA GLU A 129 -1.48 10.33 -18.00
C GLU A 129 -2.57 9.57 -17.24
N ALA A 130 -2.41 8.26 -17.03
CA ALA A 130 -3.44 7.44 -16.39
C ALA A 130 -2.92 6.12 -15.80
N LEU A 131 -3.61 5.69 -14.74
CA LEU A 131 -3.67 4.31 -14.31
C LEU A 131 -4.92 3.67 -14.92
N THR A 132 -4.78 2.50 -15.53
CA THR A 132 -5.91 1.70 -16.01
C THR A 132 -5.85 0.33 -15.36
N ALA A 133 -6.98 -0.11 -14.81
CA ALA A 133 -7.14 -1.40 -14.18
C ALA A 133 -8.41 -2.09 -14.65
N ILE A 134 -8.40 -3.42 -14.63
CA ILE A 134 -9.62 -4.23 -14.64
C ILE A 134 -10.03 -4.39 -13.18
N VAL A 135 -11.27 -4.04 -12.88
CA VAL A 135 -11.81 -4.06 -11.51
C VAL A 135 -13.05 -4.95 -11.49
N TRP A 136 -13.10 -5.87 -10.53
CA TRP A 136 -14.27 -6.68 -10.23
C TRP A 136 -14.88 -6.17 -8.94
N ILE A 137 -16.18 -5.84 -8.99
CA ILE A 137 -16.96 -5.39 -7.85
C ILE A 137 -18.12 -6.37 -7.68
N LYS A 138 -18.23 -7.01 -6.51
CA LYS A 138 -19.31 -7.97 -6.25
C LYS A 138 -20.60 -7.28 -5.82
N HIS A 139 -20.51 -6.38 -4.86
CA HIS A 139 -21.67 -5.71 -4.27
C HIS A 139 -21.56 -4.19 -4.36
N MET A 140 -20.46 -3.61 -3.86
CA MET A 140 -20.27 -2.17 -3.80
C MET A 140 -18.78 -1.84 -3.65
N ALA A 141 -18.33 -0.74 -4.28
CA ALA A 141 -17.04 -0.14 -3.98
C ALA A 141 -17.18 0.84 -2.80
N PRO A 142 -16.14 1.03 -1.97
CA PRO A 142 -16.15 2.05 -0.93
C PRO A 142 -16.38 3.45 -1.52
N GLN A 143 -16.82 4.39 -0.68
CA GLN A 143 -16.97 5.78 -1.10
C GLN A 143 -15.58 6.40 -1.29
N GLU A 144 -15.35 7.02 -2.43
CA GLU A 144 -14.07 7.63 -2.81
C GLU A 144 -14.24 9.13 -3.10
N VAL A 145 -13.18 9.89 -2.88
CA VAL A 145 -13.09 11.32 -3.20
C VAL A 145 -11.80 11.55 -3.98
N HIS A 146 -11.91 12.16 -5.16
CA HIS A 146 -10.79 12.50 -6.04
C HIS A 146 -10.72 14.02 -6.21
N ASP A 147 -9.74 14.67 -5.59
CA ASP A 147 -9.59 16.14 -5.64
C ASP A 147 -8.94 16.62 -6.95
N HIS A 148 -8.10 15.79 -7.56
CA HIS A 148 -7.23 16.19 -8.68
C HIS A 148 -7.27 15.21 -9.86
N GLU A 149 -7.97 14.09 -9.71
CA GLU A 149 -8.06 13.00 -10.66
C GLU A 149 -9.47 12.92 -11.25
N SER A 150 -9.57 12.40 -12.47
CA SER A 150 -10.85 12.06 -13.09
C SER A 150 -10.93 10.56 -13.27
N GLU A 151 -11.92 9.94 -12.63
CA GLU A 151 -12.19 8.52 -12.79
C GLU A 151 -13.20 8.28 -13.92
N ARG A 152 -13.00 7.20 -14.68
CA ARG A 152 -13.89 6.79 -15.77
C ARG A 152 -14.07 5.29 -15.73
N PHE A 153 -15.28 4.83 -16.02
CA PHE A 153 -15.63 3.43 -16.00
C PHE A 153 -16.09 2.97 -17.39
N LEU A 154 -15.71 1.74 -17.74
CA LEU A 154 -16.28 0.98 -18.84
C LEU A 154 -16.83 -0.33 -18.26
N ILE A 155 -18.16 -0.46 -18.24
CA ILE A 155 -18.81 -1.66 -17.70
C ILE A 155 -18.68 -2.80 -18.72
N LEU A 156 -17.90 -3.82 -18.37
CA LEU A 156 -17.64 -4.98 -19.22
C LEU A 156 -18.69 -6.08 -19.04
N GLU A 157 -19.15 -6.28 -17.81
CA GLU A 157 -20.16 -7.26 -17.42
C GLU A 157 -21.06 -6.68 -16.32
N GLY A 158 -22.34 -7.07 -16.32
CA GLY A 158 -23.30 -6.65 -15.31
C GLY A 158 -23.75 -5.19 -15.47
N THR A 159 -24.05 -4.56 -14.34
CA THR A 159 -24.54 -3.18 -14.25
C THR A 159 -24.01 -2.54 -12.98
N CYS A 160 -23.74 -1.23 -13.02
CA CYS A 160 -23.30 -0.45 -11.88
C CYS A 160 -24.12 0.85 -11.82
N ASP A 161 -24.68 1.16 -10.66
CA ASP A 161 -25.31 2.45 -10.39
C ASP A 161 -24.26 3.35 -9.73
N ILE A 162 -23.97 4.49 -10.35
CA ILE A 162 -22.97 5.44 -9.85
C ILE A 162 -23.70 6.62 -9.23
N TYR A 163 -23.43 6.87 -7.95
CA TYR A 163 -23.91 8.02 -7.20
C TYR A 163 -22.76 8.98 -6.98
N VAL A 164 -22.92 10.23 -7.42
CA VAL A 164 -21.96 11.31 -7.20
C VAL A 164 -22.61 12.30 -6.25
N GLU A 165 -22.00 12.52 -5.09
CA GLU A 165 -22.43 13.53 -4.12
C GLU A 165 -21.94 14.91 -4.57
N ASP A 166 -22.75 15.95 -4.32
CA ASP A 166 -22.47 17.36 -4.67
C ASP A 166 -21.43 18.01 -3.74
#